data_AF-A0A6I1EGS0-F1
#
_entry.id   AF-A0A6I1EGS0-F1
#
_cell.length_a   1.000
_cell.length_b   1.000
_cell.length_c   1.000
_cell.angle_alpha   90.00
_cell.angle_beta   90.00
_cell.angle_gamma   90.00
#
_symmetry.space_group_name_H-M   'P 1'
#
loop_
_entity.id
_entity.type
_entity.pdbx_description
1 polymer ?
#
loop_
_entity_poly.entity_id
_entity_poly.type
_entity_poly.pdbx_seq_one_letter_code
_entity_poly.pdbx_strand_id
1 'polypeptide(L)'
;MVFLRKLLLKVIYFLTKHKINKINVLDSKSTLQLIINHELSFIRFGDGEFNIINGNRGPQFQRNSRTLQSELREVLHFRSPKNLICIPNIFTQDTKISSHTNYNHNFWEKYLILT
;
A
#
# COMPACT_ATOMS: atom_id res chain seq x y z
N MET A 1 -6.87 18.97 22.33
CA MET A 1 -5.82 18.85 21.27
C MET A 1 -5.96 17.59 20.39
N VAL A 2 -6.17 16.37 20.93
CA VAL A 2 -6.23 15.13 20.12
C VAL A 2 -7.41 15.09 19.13
N PHE A 3 -8.58 15.58 19.53
CA PHE A 3 -9.77 15.63 18.66
C PHE A 3 -9.55 16.54 17.43
N LEU A 4 -9.04 17.75 17.66
CA LEU A 4 -8.77 18.73 16.60
C LEU A 4 -7.74 18.20 15.59
N ARG A 5 -6.70 17.51 16.07
CA ARG A 5 -5.69 16.85 15.21
C ARG A 5 -6.31 15.74 14.35
N LYS A 6 -7.20 14.91 14.91
CA LYS A 6 -7.90 13.86 14.15
C LYS A 6 -8.81 14.47 13.07
N LEU A 7 -9.52 15.55 13.40
CA LEU A 7 -10.37 16.26 12.45
C LEU A 7 -9.53 16.86 11.31
N LEU A 8 -8.42 17.52 11.64
CA LEU A 8 -7.49 18.09 10.65
C LEU A 8 -6.95 17.03 9.69
N LEU A 9 -6.53 15.86 10.20
CA LEU A 9 -6.04 14.76 9.36
C LEU A 9 -7.11 14.26 8.39
N LYS A 10 -8.36 14.16 8.81
CA LYS A 10 -9.47 13.77 7.92
C LYS A 10 -9.74 14.81 6.85
N VAL A 11 -9.66 16.10 7.20
CA VAL A 11 -9.81 17.18 6.22
C VAL A 11 -8.67 17.13 5.20
N ILE A 12 -7.42 16.99 5.65
CA ILE A 12 -6.27 16.85 4.76
C ILE A 12 -6.45 15.64 3.85
N TYR A 13 -6.82 14.48 4.39
CA TYR A 13 -7.08 13.27 3.61
C TYR A 13 -8.13 13.52 2.52
N PHE A 14 -9.25 14.12 2.89
CA PHE A 14 -10.34 14.40 1.97
C PHE A 14 -9.90 15.32 0.82
N LEU A 15 -9.04 16.30 1.10
CA LEU A 15 -8.49 17.22 0.11
C LEU A 15 -7.40 16.60 -0.77
N THR A 16 -6.61 15.65 -0.24
CA THR A 16 -5.45 15.07 -0.94
C THR A 16 -5.71 13.72 -1.58
N LYS A 17 -6.73 12.96 -1.17
CA LYS A 17 -7.02 11.61 -1.69
C LYS A 17 -7.19 11.57 -3.21
N HIS A 18 -7.69 12.66 -3.80
CA HIS A 18 -7.87 12.78 -5.25
C HIS A 18 -6.56 12.94 -6.03
N LYS A 19 -5.45 13.27 -5.34
CA LYS A 19 -4.09 13.32 -5.92
C LYS A 19 -3.39 11.97 -5.89
N ILE A 20 -3.91 10.98 -5.15
CA ILE A 20 -3.38 9.62 -5.18
C ILE A 20 -3.71 9.04 -6.54
N ASN A 21 -2.67 8.62 -7.28
CA ASN A 21 -2.81 8.12 -8.63
C ASN A 21 -3.82 6.95 -8.68
N LYS A 22 -4.64 6.95 -9.73
CA LYS A 22 -5.63 5.91 -10.00
C LYS A 22 -4.93 4.59 -10.32
N ILE A 23 -4.70 3.76 -9.31
CA ILE A 23 -4.21 2.39 -9.50
C ILE A 23 -5.40 1.45 -9.36
N ASN A 24 -5.58 0.54 -10.33
CA ASN A 24 -6.57 -0.51 -10.19
C ASN A 24 -5.95 -1.67 -9.42
N VAL A 25 -6.39 -1.86 -8.17
CA VAL A 25 -5.97 -2.98 -7.33
C VAL A 25 -7.10 -3.99 -7.27
N LEU A 26 -6.85 -5.22 -7.73
CA LEU A 26 -7.81 -6.31 -7.67
C LEU A 26 -8.14 -6.65 -6.20
N ASP A 27 -9.40 -7.03 -5.94
CA ASP A 27 -9.77 -7.55 -4.63
C ASP A 27 -9.12 -8.92 -4.37
N SER A 28 -9.14 -9.37 -3.11
CA SER A 28 -8.46 -10.61 -2.71
C SER A 28 -8.99 -11.86 -3.41
N LYS A 29 -10.29 -11.94 -3.70
CA LYS A 29 -10.89 -13.10 -4.36
C LYS A 29 -10.46 -13.16 -5.82
N SER A 30 -10.59 -12.04 -6.54
CA SER A 30 -10.15 -11.93 -7.94
C SER A 30 -8.65 -12.16 -8.08
N THR A 31 -7.84 -11.62 -7.16
CA THR A 31 -6.39 -11.83 -7.11
C THR A 31 -6.04 -13.31 -6.95
N LEU A 32 -6.70 -14.01 -6.02
CA LEU A 32 -6.45 -15.43 -5.78
C LEU A 32 -6.84 -16.28 -6.99
N GLN A 33 -7.98 -16.00 -7.62
CA GLN A 33 -8.41 -16.68 -8.84
C GLN A 33 -7.38 -16.50 -9.97
N LEU A 34 -6.85 -15.29 -10.14
CA LEU A 34 -5.82 -15.01 -11.15
C LEU A 34 -4.54 -15.81 -10.90
N ILE A 35 -4.09 -15.87 -9.63
CA ILE A 35 -2.90 -16.64 -9.24
C ILE A 35 -3.08 -18.13 -9.54
N ILE A 36 -4.22 -18.70 -9.18
CA ILE A 36 -4.51 -20.13 -9.38
C ILE A 36 -4.63 -20.46 -10.86
N ASN A 37 -5.42 -19.68 -11.62
CA ASN A 37 -5.72 -20.00 -13.01
C ASN A 37 -4.51 -19.89 -13.95
N HIS A 38 -3.54 -19.03 -13.61
CA HIS A 38 -2.37 -18.76 -14.45
C HIS A 38 -1.04 -19.22 -13.83
N GLU A 39 -1.12 -19.85 -12.66
CA GLU A 39 0.02 -20.34 -11.88
C GLU A 39 1.08 -19.24 -11.67
N LEU A 40 0.62 -18.08 -11.21
CA LEU A 40 1.49 -16.91 -11.07
C LEU A 40 2.27 -16.97 -9.75
N SER A 41 3.55 -16.62 -9.82
CA SER A 41 4.24 -16.13 -8.63
C SER A 41 3.69 -14.75 -8.25
N PHE A 42 3.65 -14.42 -6.97
CA PHE A 42 3.14 -13.12 -6.53
C PHE A 42 4.04 -12.52 -5.45
N ILE A 43 4.21 -11.20 -5.53
CA ILE A 43 5.05 -10.42 -4.63
C ILE A 43 4.18 -9.33 -4.02
N ARG A 44 4.16 -9.23 -2.70
CA ARG A 44 3.30 -8.28 -1.98
C ARG A 44 4.13 -7.16 -1.37
N PHE A 45 3.73 -5.93 -1.61
CA PHE A 45 4.26 -4.75 -0.94
C PHE A 45 3.25 -4.26 0.10
N GLY A 46 3.70 -4.09 1.34
CA GLY A 46 2.94 -3.44 2.41
C GLY A 46 3.53 -2.08 2.78
N ASP A 47 3.04 -1.51 3.88
CA ASP A 47 3.56 -0.29 4.47
C ASP A 47 5.04 -0.43 4.85
N GLY A 48 5.46 -1.62 5.30
CA GLY A 48 6.86 -1.92 5.62
C GLY A 48 7.80 -1.78 4.42
N GLU A 49 7.45 -2.39 3.28
CA GLU A 49 8.27 -2.33 2.07
C GLU A 49 8.29 -0.93 1.48
N PHE A 50 7.15 -0.23 1.44
CA PHE A 50 7.10 1.15 0.97
C PHE A 50 7.89 2.10 1.88
N ASN A 51 7.85 1.90 3.20
CA ASN A 51 8.71 2.63 4.13
C ASN A 51 10.19 2.42 3.80
N ILE A 52 10.61 1.17 3.55
CA ILE A 52 11.99 0.90 3.16
C ILE A 52 12.32 1.65 1.88
N ILE A 53 11.53 1.50 0.81
CA ILE A 53 11.74 2.17 -0.51
C ILE A 53 11.91 3.69 -0.38
N ASN A 54 11.19 4.31 0.57
CA ASN A 54 11.23 5.75 0.84
C ASN A 54 12.39 6.18 1.76
N GLY A 55 13.25 5.25 2.19
CA GLY A 55 14.36 5.52 3.10
C GLY A 55 13.97 5.59 4.58
N ASN A 56 12.71 5.30 4.92
CA ASN A 56 12.21 5.28 6.29
C ASN A 56 12.61 3.99 7.00
N ARG A 57 12.42 3.95 8.32
CA ARG A 57 12.57 2.71 9.08
C ARG A 57 11.58 1.67 8.54
N GLY A 58 12.09 0.50 8.16
CA GLY A 58 11.27 -0.65 7.80
C GLY A 58 10.57 -1.29 9.01
N PRO A 59 9.98 -2.48 8.85
CA PRO A 59 9.40 -3.21 9.97
C PRO A 59 10.48 -3.57 11.01
N GLN A 60 10.06 -3.85 12.24
CA GLN A 60 10.99 -4.06 13.37
C GLN A 60 12.01 -5.20 13.12
N PHE A 61 11.65 -6.16 12.29
CA PHE A 61 12.45 -7.32 11.93
C PHE A 61 13.34 -7.12 10.69
N GLN A 62 13.28 -5.97 10.01
CA GLN A 62 14.09 -5.70 8.81
C GLN A 62 14.75 -4.33 8.89
N ARG A 63 16.09 -4.31 8.87
CA ARG A 63 16.86 -3.07 8.82
C ARG A 63 16.85 -2.51 7.39
N ASN A 64 16.72 -1.19 7.28
CA ASN A 64 16.82 -0.49 6.00
C ASN A 64 18.31 -0.38 5.57
N SER A 65 18.60 -0.62 4.30
CA SER A 65 19.88 -0.34 3.65
C SER A 65 19.64 0.21 2.25
N ARG A 66 20.61 0.97 1.70
CA ARG A 66 20.50 1.50 0.33
C ARG A 66 20.35 0.39 -0.72
N THR A 67 21.00 -0.76 -0.50
CA THR A 67 20.86 -1.94 -1.35
C THR A 67 19.43 -2.45 -1.35
N LEU A 68 18.84 -2.68 -0.17
CA LEU A 68 17.46 -3.18 -0.06
C LEU A 68 16.43 -2.19 -0.64
N GLN A 69 16.66 -0.88 -0.48
CA GLN A 69 15.85 0.15 -1.14
C GLN A 69 15.85 -0.01 -2.65
N SER A 70 17.03 -0.19 -3.24
CA SER A 70 17.21 -0.33 -4.68
C SER A 70 16.56 -1.61 -5.19
N GLU A 71 16.80 -2.74 -4.51
CA GLU A 71 16.24 -4.05 -4.89
C GLU A 71 14.71 -4.04 -4.80
N LEU A 72 14.12 -3.52 -3.72
CA LEU A 72 12.67 -3.41 -3.61
C LEU A 72 12.08 -2.49 -4.69
N ARG A 73 12.77 -1.39 -5.04
CA ARG A 73 12.33 -0.49 -6.11
C ARG A 73 12.41 -1.18 -7.47
N GLU A 74 13.44 -1.96 -7.72
CA GLU A 74 13.58 -2.76 -8.95
C GLU A 74 12.45 -3.78 -9.06
N VAL A 75 12.20 -4.56 -8.01
CA VAL A 75 11.12 -5.56 -7.96
C VAL A 75 9.74 -4.91 -8.14
N LEU A 76 9.51 -3.72 -7.58
CA LEU A 76 8.24 -2.99 -7.77
C LEU A 76 7.99 -2.61 -9.23
N HIS A 77 9.04 -2.31 -9.99
CA HIS A 77 8.98 -1.97 -11.42
C HIS A 77 9.12 -3.20 -12.33
N PHE A 78 9.47 -4.36 -11.79
CA PHE A 78 9.60 -5.59 -12.55
C PHE A 78 8.26 -5.97 -13.19
N ARG A 79 8.30 -6.35 -14.46
CA ARG A 79 7.15 -6.81 -15.24
C ARG A 79 7.50 -8.15 -15.87
N SER A 80 6.71 -9.17 -15.54
CA SER A 80 6.84 -10.51 -16.08
C SER A 80 5.44 -11.11 -16.23
N PRO A 81 5.16 -11.86 -17.31
CA PRO A 81 3.87 -12.50 -17.51
C PRO A 81 3.57 -13.59 -16.45
N LYS A 82 4.57 -14.02 -15.68
CA LYS A 82 4.46 -15.04 -14.63
C LYS A 82 4.51 -14.48 -13.21
N ASN A 83 4.59 -13.15 -13.06
CA ASN A 83 4.66 -12.51 -11.76
C ASN A 83 3.56 -11.46 -11.58
N LEU A 84 2.87 -11.52 -10.45
CA LEU A 84 1.89 -10.55 -10.04
C LEU A 84 2.47 -9.66 -8.93
N ILE A 85 2.49 -8.35 -9.17
CA ILE A 85 2.80 -7.36 -8.13
C ILE A 85 1.50 -7.01 -7.41
N CYS A 86 1.48 -7.22 -6.09
CA CYS A 86 0.36 -6.90 -5.23
C CYS A 86 0.71 -5.71 -4.33
N ILE A 87 -0.21 -4.76 -4.24
CA ILE A 87 -0.11 -3.60 -3.33
C ILE A 87 -1.37 -3.51 -2.46
N PRO A 88 -1.37 -2.73 -1.37
CA PRO A 88 -2.53 -2.56 -0.52
C PRO A 88 -3.72 -1.98 -1.31
N ASN A 89 -4.92 -2.50 -1.08
CA ASN A 89 -6.12 -2.06 -1.79
C ASN A 89 -6.55 -0.61 -1.47
N ILE A 90 -5.94 0.05 -0.47
CA ILE A 90 -6.17 1.47 -0.20
C ILE A 90 -5.82 2.37 -1.38
N PHE A 91 -4.96 1.89 -2.30
CA PHE A 91 -4.59 2.61 -3.52
C PHE A 91 -5.65 2.50 -4.64
N THR A 92 -6.75 1.77 -4.43
CA THR A 92 -7.83 1.60 -5.43
C THR A 92 -8.79 2.79 -5.49
N GLN A 93 -9.41 3.01 -6.65
CA GLN A 93 -10.42 4.07 -6.88
C GLN A 93 -11.67 3.87 -6.01
N ASP A 94 -12.13 2.62 -5.92
CA ASP A 94 -13.28 2.25 -5.10
C ASP A 94 -12.84 1.94 -3.67
N THR A 95 -12.61 3.01 -2.92
CA THR A 95 -12.49 3.00 -1.46
C THR A 95 -13.82 2.64 -0.78
N LYS A 96 -14.57 1.67 -1.32
CA LYS A 96 -15.43 0.83 -0.48
C LYS A 96 -14.49 0.01 0.40
N ILE A 97 -13.95 0.70 1.39
CA ILE A 97 -13.20 0.19 2.54
C ILE A 97 -14.20 -0.56 3.43
N SER A 98 -15.00 -1.44 2.84
CA SER A 98 -16.14 -2.09 3.49
C SER A 98 -15.71 -3.25 4.40
N SER A 99 -14.42 -3.60 4.41
CA SER A 99 -13.87 -4.74 5.15
C SER A 99 -12.83 -4.38 6.21
N HIS A 100 -12.53 -3.10 6.43
CA HIS A 100 -11.50 -2.70 7.39
C HIS A 100 -12.14 -2.20 8.69
N THR A 101 -11.64 -2.68 9.83
CA THR A 101 -11.98 -2.09 11.13
C THR A 101 -11.63 -0.59 11.13
N ASN A 102 -12.31 0.21 11.96
CA ASN A 102 -12.01 1.63 12.13
C ASN A 102 -10.51 1.90 12.41
N TYR A 103 -9.83 0.96 13.07
CA TYR A 103 -8.40 1.06 13.33
C TYR A 103 -7.57 1.02 12.03
N ASN A 104 -7.83 0.04 11.17
CA ASN A 104 -7.05 -0.19 9.96
C ASN A 104 -7.26 0.96 8.95
N HIS A 105 -8.50 1.46 8.83
CA HIS A 105 -8.77 2.68 8.06
C HIS A 105 -7.94 3.88 8.54
N ASN A 106 -7.98 4.14 9.85
CA ASN A 106 -7.23 5.25 10.45
C ASN A 106 -5.70 5.10 10.29
N PHE A 107 -5.19 3.87 10.24
CA PHE A 107 -3.78 3.61 9.98
C PHE A 107 -3.41 4.05 8.56
N TRP A 108 -4.12 3.55 7.54
CA TRP A 108 -3.78 3.84 6.16
C TRP A 108 -4.04 5.29 5.74
N GLU A 109 -5.11 5.92 6.22
CA GLU A 109 -5.33 7.36 5.97
C GLU A 109 -4.14 8.18 6.47
N LYS A 110 -3.65 7.89 7.68
CA LYS A 110 -2.47 8.56 8.23
C LYS A 110 -1.23 8.23 7.41
N TYR A 111 -1.04 6.96 7.05
CA TYR A 111 0.09 6.52 6.25
C TYR A 111 0.16 7.30 4.92
N LEU A 112 -0.96 7.48 4.22
CA LEU A 112 -1.00 8.17 2.93
C LEU A 112 -0.75 9.69 3.01
N ILE A 113 -0.90 10.30 4.18
CA ILE A 113 -0.74 11.75 4.37
C ILE A 113 0.60 12.11 5.01
N LEU A 114 1.11 11.24 5.89
CA LEU A 114 2.24 11.53 6.77
C LEU A 114 3.55 10.85 6.34
N THR A 115 3.51 10.02 5.29
CA THR A 115 4.68 9.32 4.72
C THR A 115 5.01 9.90 3.37
#